data_AF-A0A6L5WJ77-F1
#
_entry.id   AF-A0A6L5WJ77-F1
#
_cell.length_a   1.000
_cell.length_b   1.000
_cell.length_c   1.000
_cell.angle_alpha   90.00
_cell.angle_beta   90.00
_cell.angle_gamma   90.00
#
_symmetry.space_group_name_H-M   'P 1'
#
loop_
_entity.id
_entity.type
_entity.pdbx_description
1 polymer ?
#
loop_
_entity_poly.entity_id
_entity_poly.type
_entity_poly.pdbx_seq_one_letter_code
_entity_poly.pdbx_strand_id
1 'polypeptide(L)' 'SQKRIKIGVRLSQPPFSVLDGNGNFEGFEVELAKKIGEKIIGRGAKIELVGVNANDRVKFLNDNVADLMIANFTQ' A
#
# COMPACT_ATOMS: atom_id res chain seq x y z
N SER A 1 9.35 18.04 -9.70
CA SER A 1 9.23 17.06 -8.60
C SER A 1 8.95 15.69 -9.19
N GLN A 2 9.52 14.60 -8.64
CA GLN A 2 9.15 13.24 -9.06
C GLN A 2 7.72 12.95 -8.57
N LYS A 3 6.84 12.47 -9.46
CA LYS A 3 5.48 12.05 -9.08
C LYS A 3 5.56 10.88 -8.09
N ARG A 4 4.71 10.89 -7.07
CA ARG A 4 4.62 9.84 -6.04
C ARG A 4 3.16 9.54 -5.69
N ILE A 5 2.88 8.28 -5.39
CA ILE A 5 1.65 7.83 -4.74
C ILE A 5 2.00 6.94 -3.53
N LYS A 6 1.30 7.12 -2.42
CA LYS A 6 1.42 6.32 -1.19
C LYS A 6 0.23 5.37 -1.10
N ILE A 7 0.48 4.06 -1.07
CA ILE A 7 -0.58 3.04 -1.08
C ILE A 7 -0.43 2.18 0.18
N GLY A 8 -1.50 2.10 0.98
CA GLY A 8 -1.51 1.28 2.17
C GLY A 8 -1.76 -0.20 1.88
N VAL A 9 -0.97 -1.07 2.52
CA VAL A 9 -1.05 -2.54 2.46
C VAL A 9 -0.87 -3.12 3.87
N ARG A 10 -1.36 -4.35 4.10
CA ARG A 10 -1.33 -4.96 5.45
C ARG A 10 0.10 -5.30 5.90
N LEU A 11 0.40 -5.09 7.18
CA LEU A 11 1.69 -5.48 7.77
C LEU A 11 1.87 -7.00 7.89
N SER A 12 0.79 -7.73 8.18
CA SER A 12 0.83 -9.17 8.48
C SER A 12 -0.51 -9.84 8.15
N GLN A 13 -0.75 -10.09 6.87
CA GLN A 13 -1.91 -10.84 6.37
C GLN A 13 -1.52 -11.67 5.13
N PRO A 14 -0.65 -12.68 5.26
CA PRO A 14 -0.39 -13.60 4.14
C PRO A 14 -1.69 -14.36 3.74
N PRO A 15 -1.88 -14.69 2.46
CA PRO A 15 -1.01 -14.42 1.30
C PRO A 15 -1.22 -13.03 0.65
N PHE A 16 -2.01 -12.15 1.28
CA PHE A 16 -2.39 -10.86 0.73
C PHE A 16 -1.27 -9.82 0.84
N SER A 17 -0.74 -9.59 2.04
CA SER A 17 0.43 -8.74 2.25
C SER A 17 1.19 -9.11 3.52
N VAL A 18 2.53 -9.06 3.45
CA VAL A 18 3.42 -9.23 4.60
C VAL A 18 4.62 -8.29 4.46
N LEU A 19 5.04 -7.68 5.58
CA LEU A 19 6.33 -7.01 5.70
C LEU A 19 7.38 -8.03 6.17
N ASP A 20 8.41 -8.28 5.36
CA ASP A 20 9.49 -9.20 5.70
C ASP A 20 10.52 -8.57 6.66
N GLY A 21 11.48 -9.38 7.14
CA GLY A 21 12.55 -8.91 8.03
C GLY A 21 13.56 -7.95 7.38
N ASN A 22 13.52 -7.78 6.06
CA ASN A 22 14.37 -6.86 5.31
C ASN A 22 13.66 -5.52 5.03
N GLY A 23 12.41 -5.36 5.46
CA GLY A 23 11.60 -4.17 5.21
C GLY A 23 10.90 -4.14 3.84
N ASN A 24 10.81 -5.29 3.16
CA ASN A 24 10.10 -5.44 1.89
C ASN A 24 8.67 -5.94 2.10
N PHE A 25 7.75 -5.39 1.32
CA PHE A 25 6.39 -5.89 1.24
C PHE A 25 6.26 -6.93 0.11
N GLU A 26 5.57 -8.03 0.40
CA GLU A 26 5.24 -9.11 -0.55
C GLU A 26 3.79 -9.54 -0.43
N GLY A 27 3.23 -10.14 -1.50
CA GLY A 27 1.87 -10.69 -1.54
C GLY A 27 0.96 -10.09 -2.62
N PHE A 28 -0.24 -10.64 -2.74
CA PHE A 28 -1.21 -10.25 -3.78
C PHE A 28 -1.57 -8.76 -3.76
N GLU A 29 -1.87 -8.19 -2.59
CA GLU A 29 -2.22 -6.77 -2.45
C GLU A 29 -1.05 -5.86 -2.82
N VAL A 30 0.18 -6.32 -2.58
CA VAL A 30 1.40 -5.58 -2.91
C VAL A 30 1.61 -5.51 -4.42
N GLU A 31 1.43 -6.62 -5.12
CA GLU A 31 1.49 -6.64 -6.58
C GLU A 31 0.38 -5.79 -7.21
N LEU A 32 -0.83 -5.88 -6.65
CA LEU A 32 -1.96 -5.07 -7.08
C LEU A 32 -1.70 -3.57 -6.87
N ALA A 33 -1.17 -3.18 -5.72
CA ALA A 33 -0.78 -1.81 -5.40
C ALA A 33 0.26 -1.26 -6.37
N LYS A 34 1.30 -2.05 -6.68
CA LYS A 34 2.32 -1.65 -7.66
C LYS A 34 1.70 -1.45 -9.05
N LYS A 35 0.85 -2.37 -9.52
CA LYS A 35 0.20 -2.28 -10.85
C LYS A 35 -0.77 -1.11 -10.95
N ILE A 36 -1.62 -0.91 -9.95
CA ILE A 36 -2.58 0.21 -9.92
C ILE A 36 -1.84 1.54 -9.79
N GLY A 37 -0.84 1.62 -8.91
CA GLY A 37 0.01 2.80 -8.76
C GLY A 37 0.65 3.20 -10.08
N GLU A 38 1.33 2.28 -10.77
CA GLU A 38 1.95 2.54 -12.07
C GLU A 38 0.92 3.03 -13.11
N LYS A 39 -0.29 2.46 -13.12
CA LYS A 39 -1.36 2.88 -14.03
C LYS A 39 -1.85 4.30 -13.77
N ILE A 40 -1.87 4.74 -12.50
CA ILE A 40 -2.32 6.08 -12.10
C ILE A 40 -1.24 7.14 -12.36
N ILE A 41 -0.01 6.92 -11.89
CA ILE A 41 1.04 7.95 -11.90
C ILE A 41 2.04 7.82 -13.06
N GLY A 42 1.95 6.73 -13.85
CA GLY A 42 2.82 6.44 -14.98
C GLY A 42 4.09 5.67 -14.60
N ARG A 43 4.73 5.08 -15.61
CA ARG A 43 6.02 4.38 -15.47
C ARG A 43 7.14 5.32 -14.97
N GLY A 44 8.00 4.80 -14.10
CA GLY A 44 9.14 5.53 -13.54
C GLY A 44 8.80 6.49 -12.39
N ALA A 45 7.53 6.61 -12.03
CA ALA A 45 7.10 7.36 -10.85
C ALA A 45 7.22 6.52 -9.56
N LYS A 46 7.30 7.18 -8.40
CA LYS A 46 7.57 6.50 -7.13
C LYS A 46 6.28 5.96 -6.50
N ILE A 47 6.22 4.65 -6.30
CA ILE A 47 5.14 4.01 -5.55
C ILE A 47 5.69 3.70 -4.15
N GLU A 48 5.10 4.30 -3.13
CA GLU A 48 5.49 4.13 -1.73
C GLU A 48 4.44 3.27 -1.02
N LEU A 49 4.87 2.13 -0.47
CA LEU A 49 3.98 1.25 0.28
C LEU A 49 3.98 1.64 1.75
N VAL A 50 2.79 1.80 2.32
CA VAL A 50 2.59 2.16 3.73
C VAL A 50 2.00 0.96 4.46
N GLY A 51 2.72 0.44 5.45
CA GLY A 51 2.21 -0.64 6.29
C GLY A 51 1.06 -0.15 7.18
N VAL A 52 -0.06 -0.87 7.19
CA VAL A 52 -1.23 -0.49 7.97
C VAL A 52 -1.84 -1.67 8.74
N ASN A 53 -2.32 -1.42 9.96
CA ASN A 53 -3.18 -2.33 10.69
C ASN A 53 -4.65 -2.11 10.30
N ALA A 54 -5.52 -3.10 10.53
CA ALA A 54 -6.93 -3.01 10.14
C ALA A 54 -7.65 -1.76 10.69
N ASN A 55 -7.37 -1.40 11.95
CA ASN A 55 -8.03 -0.28 12.63
C ASN A 55 -7.56 1.10 12.11
N ASP A 56 -6.38 1.17 11.51
CA ASP A 56 -5.74 2.44 11.13
C ASP A 56 -6.07 2.88 9.69
N ARG A 57 -6.65 2.00 8.87
CA ARG A 57 -6.86 2.23 7.42
C ARG A 57 -7.60 3.51 7.09
N VAL A 58 -8.74 3.73 7.74
CA VAL A 58 -9.58 4.92 7.49
C VAL A 58 -8.88 6.18 8.00
N LYS A 59 -8.25 6.09 9.19
CA LYS A 59 -7.47 7.21 9.75
C LYS A 59 -6.32 7.60 8.82
N PHE A 60 -5.60 6.65 8.25
CA PHE A 60 -4.47 6.92 7.36
C PHE A 60 -4.88 7.62 6.08
N LEU A 61 -6.08 7.33 5.56
CA LEU A 61 -6.65 8.07 4.43
C LEU A 61 -7.04 9.50 4.85
N ASN A 62 -7.77 9.65 5.96
CA ASN A 62 -8.23 10.96 6.43
C ASN A 62 -7.08 11.91 6.79
N ASP A 63 -6.02 11.37 7.39
CA ASP A 63 -4.84 12.14 7.81
C ASP A 63 -3.82 12.31 6.66
N ASN A 64 -4.17 11.90 5.44
CA ASN A 64 -3.32 11.99 4.27
C ASN A 64 -1.97 11.26 4.44
N VAL A 65 -1.93 10.22 5.28
CA VAL A 65 -0.77 9.32 5.45
C VAL A 65 -0.61 8.46 4.21
N ALA A 66 -1.71 7.99 3.62
CA ALA A 66 -1.75 7.27 2.36
C ALA A 66 -2.83 7.84 1.43
N ASP A 67 -2.62 7.68 0.12
CA ASP A 67 -3.49 8.22 -0.92
C ASP A 67 -4.52 7.17 -1.40
N LEU A 68 -4.21 5.88 -1.23
CA LEU A 68 -5.06 4.74 -1.60
C LEU A 68 -4.88 3.60 -0.59
N MET A 69 -5.94 2.84 -0.31
CA MET A 69 -5.87 1.60 0.47
C MET A 69 -6.12 0.37 -0.39
N ILE A 70 -5.20 -0.58 -0.36
CA ILE A 70 -5.36 -1.94 -0.87
C ILE A 70 -5.00 -2.88 0.27
N ALA A 71 -5.89 -2.92 1.26
CA ALA A 71 -5.69 -3.60 2.53
C ALA A 71 -7.04 -4.14 3.02
N ASN A 72 -7.45 -5.29 2.47
CA ASN A 72 -8.68 -6.05 2.71
C ASN A 72 -9.60 -5.45 3.80
N PHE A 73 -10.68 -4.77 3.42
CA PHE A 73 -11.73 -4.31 4.33
C PHE A 73 -12.71 -5.43 4.68
N THR A 74 -12.29 -6.33 5.57
CA THR A 74 -13.23 -7.11 6.37
C THR A 74 -13.76 -6.24 7.52
N GLN A 75 -14.98 -6.55 7.96
CA GLN A 75 -15.58 -5.95 9.16
C GLN A 75 -14.67 -6.11 10.39
#